data_AF-A0A6I3U8B2-F1
#
_entry.id   AF-A0A6I3U8B2-F1
#
_cell.length_a   1.000
_cell.length_b   1.000
_cell.length_c   1.000
_cell.angle_alpha   90.00
_cell.angle_beta   90.00
_cell.angle_gamma   90.00
#
_symmetry.space_group_name_H-M   'P 1'
#
loop_
_entity.id
_entity.type
_entity.pdbx_description
1 polymer ?
#
loop_
_entity_poly.entity_id
_entity_poly.type
_entity_poly.pdbx_seq_one_letter_code
_entity_poly.pdbx_strand_id
1 'polypeptide(L)' 'MKINITNIYGMSGQSTALIAQNETVKIAKKLDFHELSFYFYNIYSDSEGELNSRLDGVLAKLGYGDIVVYQSPTWNGR' A
#
# COMPACT_ATOMS: atom_id res chain seq x y z
N MET A 1 9.46 -6.87 15.63
CA MET A 1 9.49 -5.52 15.03
C MET A 1 10.00 -5.65 13.62
N LYS A 2 9.11 -5.44 12.66
CA LYS A 2 9.36 -5.37 11.23
C LYS A 2 9.13 -3.94 10.76
N ILE A 3 9.81 -3.54 9.68
CA ILE A 3 9.48 -2.29 8.99
C ILE A 3 8.68 -2.66 7.75
N ASN A 4 7.48 -2.11 7.64
CA ASN A 4 6.57 -2.32 6.54
C ASN A 4 6.46 -1.04 5.71
N ILE A 5 6.24 -1.15 4.41
CA ILE A 5 6.08 -0.02 3.50
C ILE A 5 4.90 -0.25 2.56
N THR A 6 4.03 0.75 2.42
CA THR A 6 2.89 0.65 1.51
C THR A 6 3.32 0.79 0.05
N ASN A 7 2.64 0.15 -0.89
CA ASN A 7 2.97 0.26 -2.31
C ASN A 7 1.71 0.18 -3.17
N ILE A 8 1.57 1.06 -4.16
CA ILE A 8 0.39 1.08 -5.04
C ILE A 8 0.60 0.21 -6.30
N TYR A 9 -0.48 -0.41 -6.78
CA TYR A 9 -0.59 -1.13 -8.05
C TYR A 9 -1.89 -0.77 -8.78
N GLY A 10 -2.05 -1.21 -10.04
CA GLY A 10 -3.32 -1.06 -10.77
C GLY A 10 -3.50 0.26 -11.52
N MET A 11 -2.52 1.16 -11.48
CA MET A 11 -2.48 2.34 -12.35
C MET A 11 -1.94 2.00 -13.74
N SER A 12 -2.06 2.95 -14.67
CA SER A 12 -1.32 2.91 -15.94
C SER A 12 0.18 2.69 -15.69
N GLY A 13 0.82 1.84 -16.51
CA GLY A 13 2.27 1.60 -16.45
C GLY A 13 3.12 2.84 -16.75
N GLN A 14 2.51 3.91 -17.25
CA GLN A 14 3.17 5.22 -17.47
C GLN A 14 2.95 6.20 -16.29
N SER A 15 2.22 5.80 -15.25
CA SER A 15 1.98 6.65 -14.07
C SER A 15 3.28 6.88 -13.31
N THR A 16 3.74 8.13 -13.25
CA THR A 16 4.92 8.51 -12.45
C THR A 16 4.74 8.20 -10.97
N ALA A 17 3.52 8.33 -10.43
CA ALA A 17 3.23 8.02 -9.04
C ALA A 17 3.40 6.51 -8.74
N LEU A 18 2.88 5.65 -9.63
CA LEU A 18 3.06 4.19 -9.54
C LEU A 18 4.54 3.83 -9.59
N ILE A 19 5.25 4.36 -10.60
CA ILE A 19 6.67 4.08 -10.81
C ILE A 19 7.47 4.51 -9.58
N ALA A 20 7.26 5.72 -9.06
CA ALA A 20 7.98 6.24 -7.91
C ALA A 20 7.79 5.38 -6.64
N GLN A 21 6.54 4.99 -6.32
CA GLN A 21 6.27 4.15 -5.15
C GLN A 21 6.84 2.74 -5.31
N ASN A 22 6.72 2.15 -6.51
CA ASN A 22 7.27 0.83 -6.81
C ASN A 22 8.80 0.81 -6.75
N GLU A 23 9.48 1.83 -7.32
CA GLU A 23 10.95 1.95 -7.24
C GLU A 23 11.42 2.15 -5.79
N THR A 24 10.69 2.94 -5.00
CA THR A 24 10.99 3.12 -3.57
C THR A 24 10.90 1.78 -2.82
N VAL A 25 9.86 0.98 -3.06
CA VAL A 25 9.72 -0.35 -2.46
C VAL A 25 10.78 -1.33 -2.95
N LYS A 26 11.21 -1.26 -4.21
CA LYS A 26 12.35 -2.07 -4.70
C LYS A 26 13.64 -1.78 -3.94
N ILE A 27 13.88 -0.52 -3.56
CA ILE A 27 15.02 -0.15 -2.71
C ILE A 27 14.79 -0.64 -1.27
N ALA A 28 13.60 -0.40 -0.70
CA ALA A 28 13.26 -0.78 0.66
C ALA A 28 13.36 -2.30 0.90
N LYS A 29 12.98 -3.13 -0.07
CA LYS A 29 13.14 -4.59 -0.01
C LYS A 29 14.60 -5.02 0.16
N LYS A 30 15.57 -4.26 -0.38
CA LYS A 30 17.00 -4.52 -0.16
C LYS A 30 17.45 -4.23 1.27
N LEU A 31 16.65 -3.46 2.01
CA LEU A 31 16.84 -3.09 3.42
C LEU A 31 15.97 -3.92 4.36
N ASP A 32 15.41 -5.05 3.89
CA ASP A 32 14.52 -5.95 4.64
C ASP A 32 13.16 -5.33 5.05
N PHE A 33 12.67 -4.36 4.27
CA PHE A 33 11.32 -3.84 4.47
C PHE A 33 10.29 -4.78 3.82
N HIS A 34 9.16 -4.95 4.48
CA HIS A 34 8.06 -5.78 4.01
C HIS A 34 6.98 -4.94 3.35
N GLU A 35 6.46 -5.41 2.21
CA GLU A 35 5.52 -4.65 1.42
C GLU A 35 4.06 -4.87 1.86
N LEU A 36 3.31 -3.77 1.95
CA LEU A 36 1.84 -3.75 2.07
C LEU A 36 1.25 -3.19 0.77
N SER A 37 0.73 -4.07 -0.07
CA SER A 37 0.27 -3.69 -1.41
C SER A 37 -1.18 -3.17 -1.39
N PHE A 38 -1.42 -2.03 -2.04
CA PHE A 38 -2.73 -1.45 -2.29
C PHE A 38 -3.02 -1.48 -3.79
N TYR A 39 -4.26 -1.78 -4.16
CA TYR A 39 -4.72 -1.66 -5.53
C TYR A 39 -5.36 -0.30 -5.78
N PHE A 40 -5.12 0.29 -6.95
CA PHE A 40 -5.73 1.54 -7.39
C PHE A 40 -7.15 1.26 -7.90
N TYR A 41 -8.15 1.81 -7.23
CA TYR A 41 -9.56 1.61 -7.55
C TYR A 41 -10.43 2.77 -7.06
N ASN A 42 -11.68 2.79 -7.53
CA ASN A 42 -12.69 3.73 -7.06
C ASN A 42 -13.17 3.34 -5.65
N ILE A 43 -12.66 3.99 -4.60
CA ILE A 43 -13.03 3.65 -3.21
C ILE A 43 -14.53 3.79 -2.94
N TYR A 44 -15.23 4.65 -3.68
CA TYR A 44 -16.67 4.89 -3.51
C TYR A 44 -17.55 3.75 -4.06
N SER A 45 -16.96 2.71 -4.66
CA SER A 45 -17.70 1.50 -5.03
C SER A 45 -17.86 0.52 -3.87
N ASP A 46 -17.01 0.61 -2.84
CA ASP A 46 -17.08 -0.26 -1.67
C ASP A 46 -18.01 0.39 -0.61
N SER A 47 -18.84 -0.43 0.04
CA SER A 47 -19.46 -0.07 1.31
C SER A 47 -18.41 0.06 2.42
N GLU A 48 -18.75 0.71 3.54
CA GLU A 48 -17.82 0.83 4.68
C GLU A 48 -17.34 -0.53 5.20
N GLY A 49 -18.21 -1.55 5.23
CA GLY A 49 -17.85 -2.90 5.65
C GLY A 49 -16.90 -3.61 4.69
N GLU A 50 -17.09 -3.43 3.38
CA GLU A 50 -16.20 -3.97 2.34
C GLU A 50 -14.83 -3.28 2.37
N LEU A 51 -14.81 -1.95 2.52
CA LEU A 51 -13.58 -1.19 2.67
C LEU A 51 -12.80 -1.63 3.92
N ASN A 52 -13.47 -1.79 5.06
CA ASN A 52 -12.85 -2.28 6.29
C ASN A 52 -12.26 -3.69 6.10
N SER A 53 -13.03 -4.61 5.50
CA SER A 53 -12.56 -5.98 5.25
C SER A 53 -11.37 -6.03 4.28
N ARG A 54 -11.36 -5.13 3.28
CA ARG A 54 -10.23 -4.98 2.35
C ARG A 54 -8.98 -4.48 3.08
N LEU A 55 -9.13 -3.48 3.94
CA LEU A 55 -8.04 -2.95 4.76
C LEU A 55 -7.49 -4.03 5.70
N ASP A 56 -8.35 -4.82 6.35
CA ASP A 56 -7.93 -5.95 7.17
C ASP A 56 -7.07 -6.95 6.38
N GLY A 57 -7.45 -7.23 5.13
CA GLY A 57 -6.66 -8.09 4.23
C GLY A 57 -5.27 -7.54 3.93
N VAL A 58 -5.15 -6.22 3.69
CA VAL A 58 -3.85 -5.55 3.43
C VAL A 58 -2.99 -5.54 4.69
N LEU A 59 -3.60 -5.32 5.86
CA LEU A 59 -2.91 -5.15 7.14
C LEU A 59 -2.70 -6.47 7.90
N ALA A 60 -3.22 -7.60 7.40
CA ALA A 60 -3.22 -8.90 8.07
C ALA A 60 -1.85 -9.42 8.55
N LYS A 61 -0.75 -8.91 7.99
CA LYS A 61 0.62 -9.31 8.33
C LYS A 61 1.27 -8.45 9.42
N LEU A 62 0.63 -7.36 9.83
CA LEU A 62 1.17 -6.44 10.83
C LEU A 62 1.06 -7.04 12.23
N GLY A 63 2.15 -6.92 12.99
CA GLY A 63 2.18 -7.21 14.41
C GLY A 63 2.22 -5.95 15.27
N TYR A 64 1.87 -6.10 16.55
CA TYR A 64 2.10 -5.04 17.53
C TYR A 64 3.59 -4.67 17.61
N GLY A 65 3.88 -3.37 17.59
CA GLY A 65 5.25 -2.85 17.63
C GLY A 65 5.98 -2.87 16.29
N ASP A 66 5.31 -3.19 15.18
CA ASP A 66 5.86 -2.97 13.84
C ASP A 66 5.81 -1.49 13.45
N ILE A 67 6.74 -1.09 12.56
CA ILE A 67 6.80 0.26 11.99
C ILE A 67 6.18 0.21 10.59
N VAL A 68 5.40 1.23 10.24
CA VAL A 68 4.80 1.37 8.90
C VAL A 68 5.23 2.69 8.28
N VAL A 69 5.87 2.61 7.11
CA VAL A 69 6.12 3.74 6.22
C VAL A 69 4.97 3.85 5.23
N TYR A 70 4.16 4.89 5.39
CA TYR A 70 3.03 5.15 4.50
C TYR A 70 3.44 6.05 3.33
N GLN A 71 3.55 5.47 2.13
CA GLN A 71 3.75 6.21 0.88
C GLN A 71 2.44 6.90 0.46
N SER A 72 2.28 8.16 0.88
CA SER A 72 1.09 8.97 0.60
C SER A 72 1.27 9.84 -0.66
N PRO A 73 0.22 10.05 -1.48
CA PRO A 73 -1.12 9.46 -1.35
C PRO A 73 -1.23 8.07 -2.02
N THR A 74 -2.29 7.33 -1.68
CA THR A 74 -2.71 6.08 -2.37
C THR A 74 -3.56 6.34 -3.61
N TRP A 75 -3.96 7.58 -3.86
CA TRP A 75 -4.78 8.01 -5.00
C TRP A 75 -6.18 7.37 -5.09
N ASN A 76 -6.62 6.57 -4.11
CA ASN A 76 -7.93 5.91 -4.13
C ASN A 76 -9.09 6.80 -3.69
N GLY A 77 -8.82 7.88 -2.95
CA GLY A 77 -9.81 8.87 -2.52
C GLY A 77 -9.59 10.23 -3.17
N ARG A 78 -10.60 11.11 -3.09
CA ARG A 78 -10.47 12.53 -3.46
C ARG A 78 -9.50 13.29 -2.55
#